data_AF-A0AAV1I6C5-F1
#
_entry.id   AF-A0AAV1I6C5-F1
#
_cell.length_a   1.000
_cell.length_b   1.000
_cell.length_c   1.000
_cell.angle_alpha   90.00
_cell.angle_beta   90.00
_cell.angle_gamma   90.00
#
_symmetry.space_group_name_H-M   'P 1'
#
loop_
_entity.id
_entity.type
_entity.pdbx_description
1 polymer ?
#
loop_
_entity_poly.entity_id
_entity_poly.type
_entity_poly.pdbx_seq_one_letter_code
_entity_poly.pdbx_strand_id
1 'polypeptide(L)'
;MAALTASMVSCPTAPVAAKPFNGLSRSSLPCKAVPAFGQRTVSNGARTRQMLVWEPVNNKFFETFSFLPPLDDAAIAKQVDYIIRQGWIPALEFAEAELAYVKNDSTIRFGGSAPCGYYDNRYWSMYKLPMFGCNDASQVLTEIQNATKTFPTAYIRLAAFDNVRQVQVAGLLVHRPDTATDFCAPDKRSV
;
A
#
# COMPACT_ATOMS: atom_id res chain seq x y z
N MET A 1 -33.76 -61.09 -21.29
CA MET A 1 -33.57 -59.93 -20.41
C MET A 1 -34.08 -60.31 -19.02
N ALA A 2 -33.22 -60.93 -18.21
CA ALA A 2 -33.56 -61.37 -16.85
C ALA A 2 -33.29 -60.22 -15.88
N ALA A 3 -34.30 -59.81 -15.12
CA ALA A 3 -34.18 -58.79 -14.09
C ALA A 3 -33.57 -59.41 -12.83
N LEU A 4 -32.34 -59.00 -12.48
CA LEU A 4 -31.70 -59.33 -11.22
C LEU A 4 -32.30 -58.43 -10.11
N THR A 5 -33.09 -59.00 -9.21
CA THR A 5 -33.49 -58.35 -7.96
C THR A 5 -32.54 -58.79 -6.84
N ALA A 6 -31.64 -57.89 -6.43
CA ALA A 6 -30.72 -58.14 -5.33
C ALA A 6 -31.45 -58.00 -3.98
N SER A 7 -31.58 -59.12 -3.25
CA SER A 7 -32.08 -59.13 -1.88
C SER A 7 -30.91 -58.93 -0.92
N MET A 8 -30.94 -57.84 -0.15
CA MET A 8 -29.87 -57.48 0.78
C MET A 8 -30.10 -58.21 2.10
N VAL A 9 -29.26 -59.20 2.40
CA VAL A 9 -29.25 -59.89 3.69
C VAL A 9 -28.53 -59.00 4.71
N SER A 10 -29.27 -58.46 5.68
CA SER A 10 -28.73 -57.72 6.82
C SER A 10 -28.14 -58.68 7.84
N CYS A 11 -26.86 -58.48 8.20
CA CYS A 11 -26.16 -59.22 9.24
C CYS A 11 -26.25 -58.43 10.56
N PRO A 12 -26.69 -59.02 11.69
CA PRO A 12 -26.76 -58.30 12.96
C PRO A 12 -25.34 -58.04 13.50
N THR A 13 -24.94 -56.78 13.54
CA THR A 13 -23.73 -56.34 14.25
C THR A 13 -24.08 -56.14 15.72
N ALA A 14 -23.58 -57.05 16.59
CA ALA A 14 -23.68 -56.87 18.03
C ALA A 14 -22.73 -55.74 18.47
N PRO A 15 -23.16 -54.79 19.33
CA PRO A 15 -22.27 -53.76 19.85
C PRO A 15 -21.30 -54.39 20.87
N VAL A 16 -20.00 -54.37 20.57
CA VAL A 16 -18.96 -54.72 21.55
C VAL A 16 -18.79 -53.52 22.48
N ALA A 17 -19.30 -53.64 23.71
CA ALA A 17 -19.10 -52.65 24.76
C ALA A 17 -17.62 -52.65 25.20
N ALA A 18 -16.83 -51.68 24.74
CA ALA A 18 -15.52 -51.41 25.32
C ALA A 18 -15.71 -50.66 26.65
N LYS A 19 -15.14 -51.18 27.75
CA LYS A 19 -15.14 -50.49 29.04
C LYS A 19 -14.29 -49.21 28.92
N PRO A 20 -14.73 -48.06 29.46
CA PRO A 20 -13.92 -46.85 29.47
C PRO A 20 -12.66 -47.09 30.33
N PHE A 21 -11.51 -46.61 29.85
CA PHE A 21 -10.25 -46.65 30.57
C PHE A 21 -10.34 -45.71 31.79
N ASN A 22 -10.53 -46.28 32.98
CA ASN A 22 -10.32 -45.53 34.22
C ASN A 22 -8.82 -45.39 34.42
N GLY A 23 -8.33 -44.16 34.30
CA GLY A 23 -6.91 -43.81 34.29
C GLY A 23 -6.10 -44.34 35.47
N LEU A 24 -4.78 -44.32 35.29
CA LEU A 24 -3.80 -44.68 36.32
C LEU A 24 -3.93 -43.73 37.52
N SER A 25 -4.13 -44.29 38.72
CA SER A 25 -4.09 -43.53 39.97
C SER A 25 -2.72 -42.89 40.14
N ARG A 26 -2.66 -41.55 40.14
CA ARG A 26 -1.43 -40.80 40.43
C ARG A 26 -1.06 -41.02 41.91
N SER A 27 -0.01 -41.79 42.15
CA SER A 27 0.69 -41.79 43.44
C SER A 27 1.26 -40.39 43.70
N SER A 28 0.75 -39.70 44.73
CA SER A 28 1.24 -38.38 45.14
C SER A 28 2.57 -38.51 45.87
N LEU A 29 3.66 -38.09 45.22
CA LEU A 29 4.91 -37.76 45.91
C LEU A 29 4.74 -36.36 46.54
N PRO A 30 5.20 -36.12 47.78
CA PRO A 30 5.13 -34.80 48.39
C PRO A 30 6.17 -33.89 47.72
N CYS A 31 5.82 -33.27 46.60
CA CYS A 31 6.57 -32.12 46.09
C CYS A 31 6.14 -30.89 46.89
N LYS A 32 7.11 -30.20 47.49
CA LYS A 32 6.89 -28.88 48.10
C LYS A 32 6.26 -27.98 47.03
N ALA A 33 5.19 -27.27 47.39
CA ALA A 33 4.51 -26.35 46.49
C ALA A 33 5.52 -25.32 45.95
N VAL A 34 5.88 -25.49 44.68
CA VAL A 34 6.51 -24.42 43.90
C VAL A 34 5.46 -23.31 43.81
N PRO A 35 5.78 -22.03 44.09
CA PRO A 35 4.80 -20.98 43.94
C PRO A 35 4.27 -21.06 42.51
N ALA A 36 2.96 -21.31 42.38
CA ALA A 36 2.31 -21.28 41.08
C ALA A 36 2.67 -19.92 40.48
N PHE A 37 3.39 -19.93 39.35
CA PHE A 37 3.56 -18.73 38.56
C PHE A 37 2.13 -18.24 38.31
N GLY A 38 1.73 -17.20 39.05
CA GLY A 38 0.39 -16.67 38.95
C GLY A 38 0.17 -16.43 37.47
N GLN A 39 -0.82 -17.10 36.88
CA GLN A 39 -1.20 -16.82 35.51
C GLN A 39 -1.55 -15.34 35.51
N ARG A 40 -0.58 -14.49 35.17
CA ARG A 40 -0.83 -13.20 34.58
C ARG A 40 -1.46 -13.57 33.26
N THR A 41 -2.78 -13.78 33.30
CA THR A 41 -3.61 -13.65 32.13
C THR A 41 -3.36 -12.23 31.67
N VAL A 42 -2.49 -12.08 30.67
CA VAL A 42 -2.39 -10.85 29.93
C VAL A 42 -3.76 -10.75 29.28
N SER A 43 -4.67 -10.02 29.92
CA SER A 43 -5.91 -9.61 29.28
C SER A 43 -5.46 -8.65 28.20
N ASN A 44 -5.27 -9.14 26.98
CA ASN A 44 -5.35 -8.29 25.81
C ASN A 44 -6.78 -7.74 25.82
N GLY A 45 -6.99 -6.62 26.51
CA GLY A 45 -8.29 -6.01 26.68
C GLY A 45 -8.86 -5.71 25.30
N ALA A 46 -9.89 -6.45 24.88
CA ALA A 46 -10.86 -6.21 23.80
C ALA A 46 -10.41 -5.58 22.45
N ARG A 47 -9.12 -5.39 22.19
CA ARG A 47 -8.55 -4.88 20.95
C ARG A 47 -7.38 -5.76 20.53
N THR A 48 -7.72 -6.93 20.03
CA THR A 48 -6.80 -7.91 19.45
C THR A 48 -6.27 -7.39 18.11
N ARG A 49 -5.36 -6.41 18.13
CA ARG A 49 -4.58 -5.93 16.97
C ARG A 49 -3.10 -5.82 17.35
N GLN A 50 -2.51 -6.89 17.85
CA GLN A 50 -1.12 -6.86 18.35
C GLN A 50 -0.07 -6.99 17.25
N MET A 51 -0.45 -7.44 16.06
CA MET A 51 0.37 -7.41 14.86
C MET A 51 -0.55 -7.06 13.71
N LEU A 52 -0.33 -5.91 13.08
CA LEU A 52 -1.04 -5.52 11.87
C LEU A 52 -0.22 -5.95 10.66
N VAL A 53 -0.87 -6.45 9.63
CA VAL A 53 -0.25 -6.83 8.36
C VAL A 53 -0.44 -5.70 7.36
N TRP A 54 0.65 -5.29 6.70
CA TRP A 54 0.58 -4.26 5.65
C TRP A 54 -0.12 -4.80 4.40
N GLU A 55 -1.10 -4.06 3.89
CA GLU A 55 -1.91 -4.47 2.75
C GLU A 55 -1.07 -4.46 1.44
N PRO A 56 -0.92 -5.62 0.77
CA PRO A 56 -0.17 -5.69 -0.49
C PRO A 56 -1.01 -5.31 -1.72
N VAL A 57 -2.35 -5.29 -1.61
CA VAL A 57 -3.25 -5.06 -2.76
C VAL A 57 -3.69 -3.59 -2.81
N ASN A 58 -3.71 -2.99 -4.01
CA ASN A 58 -4.21 -1.64 -4.24
C ASN A 58 -3.61 -0.56 -3.32
N ASN A 59 -2.34 -0.73 -2.98
CA ASN A 59 -1.61 0.13 -2.05
C ASN A 59 -0.32 0.65 -2.71
N LYS A 60 -0.45 1.28 -3.88
CA LYS A 60 0.66 1.85 -4.64
C LYS A 60 0.99 3.27 -4.18
N PHE A 61 2.26 3.62 -4.32
CA PHE A 61 2.85 4.85 -3.81
C PHE A 61 3.38 5.74 -4.95
N PHE A 62 3.56 7.03 -4.63
CA PHE A 62 4.12 8.06 -5.52
C PHE A 62 5.26 8.78 -4.79
N GLU A 63 6.27 8.02 -4.36
CA GLU A 63 7.48 8.56 -3.74
C GLU A 63 7.20 9.46 -2.51
N THR A 64 7.94 10.56 -2.37
CA THR A 64 7.89 11.46 -1.21
C THR A 64 6.47 11.88 -0.83
N PHE A 65 6.19 11.84 0.47
CA PHE A 65 4.88 12.12 1.09
C PHE A 65 3.73 11.13 0.81
N SER A 66 3.89 10.17 -0.10
CA SER A 66 2.79 9.23 -0.42
C SER A 66 2.38 8.27 0.71
N PHE A 67 3.23 8.12 1.73
CA PHE A 67 2.91 7.38 2.96
C PHE A 67 2.05 8.18 3.95
N LEU A 68 2.02 9.51 3.84
CA LEU A 68 1.23 10.38 4.70
C LEU A 68 -0.26 10.36 4.26
N PRO A 69 -1.17 10.86 5.11
CA PRO A 69 -2.51 11.21 4.65
C PRO A 69 -2.47 12.18 3.46
N PRO A 70 -3.50 12.18 2.59
CA PRO A 70 -3.59 13.13 1.49
C PRO A 70 -3.39 14.57 1.98
N LEU A 71 -2.52 15.31 1.28
CA LEU A 71 -2.26 16.71 1.61
C LEU A 71 -3.46 17.55 1.16
N ASP A 72 -3.90 18.44 2.04
CA ASP A 72 -4.86 19.48 1.69
C ASP A 72 -4.15 20.64 0.96
N ASP A 73 -4.93 21.50 0.30
CA ASP A 73 -4.40 22.64 -0.44
C ASP A 73 -3.51 23.55 0.42
N ALA A 74 -3.83 23.67 1.72
CA ALA A 74 -3.04 24.45 2.66
C ALA A 74 -1.67 23.81 2.97
N ALA A 75 -1.60 22.48 3.10
CA ALA A 75 -0.33 21.78 3.24
C ALA A 75 0.48 21.82 1.95
N ILE A 76 -0.15 21.68 0.79
CA ILE A 76 0.50 21.83 -0.52
C ILE A 76 1.08 23.24 -0.65
N ALA A 77 0.32 24.29 -0.29
CA ALA A 77 0.78 25.67 -0.27
C ALA A 77 2.07 25.83 0.54
N LYS A 78 2.14 25.23 1.73
CA LYS A 78 3.35 25.26 2.57
C LYS A 78 4.55 24.56 1.94
N GLN A 79 4.34 23.49 1.17
CA GLN A 79 5.42 22.84 0.42
C GLN A 79 5.91 23.74 -0.72
N VAL A 80 5.00 24.42 -1.40
CA VAL A 80 5.33 25.42 -2.42
C VAL A 80 6.08 26.61 -1.81
N ASP A 81 5.65 27.12 -0.66
CA ASP A 81 6.35 28.18 0.08
C ASP A 81 7.76 27.76 0.48
N TYR A 82 7.96 26.47 0.82
CA TYR A 82 9.29 25.94 1.07
C TYR A 82 10.16 25.97 -0.20
N ILE A 83 9.62 25.51 -1.33
CA ILE A 83 10.30 25.55 -2.64
C ILE A 83 10.73 26.98 -2.99
N ILE A 84 9.81 27.94 -2.86
CA ILE A 84 10.08 29.36 -3.17
C ILE A 84 11.14 29.93 -2.22
N ARG A 85 11.05 29.65 -0.91
CA ARG A 85 12.05 30.12 0.07
C ARG A 85 13.46 29.58 -0.18
N GLN A 86 13.58 28.37 -0.75
CA GLN A 86 14.88 27.81 -1.15
C GLN A 86 15.40 28.39 -2.48
N GLY A 87 14.60 29.20 -3.19
CA GLY A 87 14.95 29.70 -4.51
C GLY A 87 14.86 28.64 -5.61
N TRP A 88 14.13 27.55 -5.36
CA TRP A 88 13.92 26.48 -6.33
C TRP A 88 12.76 26.79 -7.27
N ILE A 89 12.81 26.21 -8.46
CA ILE A 89 11.86 26.51 -9.54
C ILE A 89 10.79 25.40 -9.57
N PRO A 90 9.52 25.70 -9.23
CA PRO A 90 8.44 24.72 -9.30
C PRO A 90 8.04 24.43 -10.75
N ALA A 91 7.62 23.20 -11.01
CA ALA A 91 7.11 22.73 -12.29
C ALA A 91 6.04 21.66 -12.07
N LEU A 92 5.05 21.61 -12.95
CA LEU A 92 4.01 20.59 -12.93
C LEU A 92 4.25 19.56 -14.02
N GLU A 93 4.01 18.30 -13.68
CA GLU A 93 4.08 17.18 -14.60
C GLU A 93 2.84 16.32 -14.45
N PHE A 94 2.38 15.74 -15.55
CA PHE A 94 1.20 14.89 -15.57
C PHE A 94 1.38 13.66 -16.44
N ALA A 95 0.65 12.60 -16.08
CA ALA A 95 0.61 11.36 -16.84
C ALA A 95 -0.77 10.70 -16.72
N GLU A 96 -1.20 10.06 -17.80
CA GLU A 96 -2.36 9.17 -17.76
C GLU A 96 -2.08 7.94 -16.91
N ALA A 97 -3.13 7.24 -16.46
CA ALA A 97 -3.00 6.09 -15.57
C ALA A 97 -2.10 4.97 -16.12
N GLU A 98 -2.05 4.79 -17.44
CA GLU A 98 -1.19 3.79 -18.07
C GLU A 98 0.31 4.15 -17.99
N LEU A 99 0.63 5.44 -17.97
CA LEU A 99 1.99 5.98 -18.00
C LEU A 99 2.46 6.47 -16.63
N ALA A 100 1.59 6.51 -15.61
CA ALA A 100 1.92 7.03 -14.29
C ALA A 100 2.89 6.15 -13.51
N TYR A 101 2.88 4.83 -13.76
CA TYR A 101 3.74 3.88 -13.07
C TYR A 101 4.89 3.42 -13.95
N VAL A 102 6.03 3.17 -13.27
CA VAL A 102 7.22 2.58 -13.88
C VAL A 102 6.88 1.26 -14.57
N LYS A 103 7.37 1.10 -15.80
CA LYS A 103 7.22 -0.12 -16.61
C LYS A 103 8.57 -0.54 -17.20
N ASN A 104 8.59 -1.70 -17.85
CA ASN A 104 9.77 -2.25 -18.50
C ASN A 104 9.46 -2.75 -19.92
N ASP A 105 8.42 -2.24 -20.56
CA ASP A 105 7.91 -2.72 -21.86
C ASP A 105 8.97 -2.59 -22.97
N SER A 106 9.79 -1.52 -22.94
CA SER A 106 10.86 -1.30 -23.92
C SER A 106 12.03 -2.26 -23.77
N THR A 107 12.12 -2.97 -22.63
CA THR A 107 13.29 -3.84 -22.34
C THR A 107 13.39 -5.05 -23.25
N ILE A 108 12.29 -5.42 -23.92
CA ILE A 108 12.26 -6.47 -24.95
C ILE A 108 13.27 -6.21 -26.09
N ARG A 109 13.65 -4.95 -26.31
CA ARG A 109 14.58 -4.55 -27.37
C ARG A 109 16.06 -4.68 -26.99
N PHE A 110 16.39 -5.03 -25.74
CA PHE A 110 17.78 -5.07 -25.24
C PHE A 110 18.47 -6.44 -25.30
N GLY A 111 17.89 -7.42 -26.00
CA GLY A 111 18.65 -8.61 -26.42
C GLY A 111 19.01 -9.61 -25.29
N GLY A 112 18.24 -9.68 -24.21
CA GLY A 112 18.30 -10.79 -23.25
C GLY A 112 18.89 -10.49 -21.87
N SER A 113 19.41 -9.28 -21.63
CA SER A 113 19.74 -8.78 -20.29
C SER A 113 18.92 -7.54 -19.98
N ALA A 114 18.29 -7.50 -18.80
CA ALA A 114 17.60 -6.30 -18.35
C ALA A 114 18.63 -5.18 -18.15
N PRO A 115 18.51 -4.05 -18.87
CA PRO A 115 19.42 -2.92 -18.71
C PRO A 115 19.40 -2.41 -17.27
N CYS A 116 20.58 -2.31 -16.65
CA CYS A 116 20.71 -1.78 -15.30
C CYS A 116 20.32 -0.29 -15.28
N GLY A 117 19.36 0.09 -14.43
CA GLY A 117 18.96 1.49 -14.25
C GLY A 117 18.06 2.07 -15.35
N TYR A 118 17.58 1.25 -16.27
CA TYR A 118 16.58 1.67 -17.27
C TYR A 118 15.19 1.21 -16.87
N TYR A 119 14.26 2.15 -16.89
CA TYR A 119 12.85 1.93 -16.67
C TYR A 119 12.04 2.89 -17.54
N ASP A 120 10.94 2.40 -18.10
CA ASP A 120 9.94 3.21 -18.79
C ASP A 120 9.13 4.03 -17.78
N ASN A 121 8.46 5.08 -18.26
CA ASN A 121 7.51 5.88 -17.49
C ASN A 121 8.08 6.63 -16.27
N ARG A 122 9.40 6.81 -16.19
CA ARG A 122 10.02 7.72 -15.20
C ARG A 122 9.68 9.19 -15.48
N TYR A 123 9.69 9.55 -16.77
CA TYR A 123 9.36 10.88 -17.25
C TYR A 123 7.87 11.00 -17.51
N TRP A 124 7.31 12.13 -17.09
CA TRP A 124 5.93 12.52 -17.33
C TRP A 124 5.88 13.74 -18.27
N SER A 125 4.70 14.03 -18.81
CA SER A 125 4.51 15.20 -19.66
C SER A 125 4.54 16.47 -18.83
N MET A 126 5.33 17.44 -19.23
CA MET A 126 5.41 18.74 -18.56
C MET A 126 4.13 19.54 -18.83
N TYR A 127 3.54 20.12 -17.77
CA TYR A 127 2.46 21.07 -17.89
C TYR A 127 3.03 22.47 -18.05
N LYS A 128 2.82 23.08 -19.23
CA LYS A 128 3.41 24.36 -19.62
C LYS A 128 4.95 24.33 -19.51
N LEU A 129 5.53 25.19 -18.67
CA LEU A 129 6.96 25.34 -18.44
C LEU A 129 7.22 25.48 -16.93
N PRO A 130 8.45 25.25 -16.45
CA PRO A 130 8.82 25.57 -15.07
C PRO A 130 8.53 27.06 -14.78
N MET A 131 8.02 27.34 -13.59
CA MET A 131 7.51 28.67 -13.23
C MET A 131 8.66 29.58 -12.77
N PHE A 132 9.52 29.96 -13.72
CA PHE A 132 10.68 30.81 -13.46
C PHE A 132 10.27 32.16 -12.85
N GLY A 133 10.93 32.56 -11.77
CA GLY A 133 10.65 33.81 -11.07
C GLY A 133 9.33 33.82 -10.28
N CYS A 134 8.69 32.66 -10.09
CA CYS A 134 7.50 32.55 -9.25
C CYS A 134 7.87 32.79 -7.78
N ASN A 135 7.22 33.79 -7.19
CA ASN A 135 7.43 34.21 -5.79
C ASN A 135 6.17 34.07 -4.94
N ASP A 136 5.10 33.48 -5.48
CA ASP A 136 3.81 33.35 -4.81
C ASP A 136 3.24 31.94 -5.00
N ALA A 137 2.97 31.25 -3.89
CA ALA A 137 2.40 29.91 -3.91
C ALA A 137 0.99 29.88 -4.52
N SER A 138 0.24 30.97 -4.45
CA SER A 138 -1.11 31.04 -5.03
C SER A 138 -1.10 30.80 -6.54
N GLN A 139 -0.03 31.23 -7.23
CA GLN A 139 0.14 31.02 -8.67
C GLN A 139 0.30 29.52 -8.98
N VAL A 140 1.11 28.81 -8.20
CA VAL A 140 1.33 27.37 -8.37
C VAL A 140 0.05 26.59 -8.11
N LEU A 141 -0.69 26.93 -7.04
CA LEU A 141 -1.97 26.30 -6.73
C LEU A 141 -3.02 26.54 -7.84
N THR A 142 -3.05 27.76 -8.38
CA THR A 142 -3.93 28.09 -9.52
C THR A 142 -3.61 27.22 -10.73
N GLU A 143 -2.32 27.02 -11.03
CA GLU A 143 -1.91 26.14 -12.13
C GLU A 143 -2.19 24.65 -11.86
N ILE A 144 -2.09 24.19 -10.62
CA ILE A 144 -2.52 22.84 -10.23
C ILE A 144 -4.02 22.66 -10.50
N GLN A 145 -4.84 23.63 -10.11
CA GLN A 145 -6.29 23.60 -10.37
C GLN A 145 -6.60 23.64 -11.87
N ASN A 146 -5.88 24.46 -12.65
CA ASN A 146 -6.05 24.52 -14.08
C ASN A 146 -5.65 23.20 -14.76
N ALA A 147 -4.52 22.61 -14.37
CA ALA A 147 -4.06 21.31 -14.87
C ALA A 147 -5.07 20.20 -14.54
N THR A 148 -5.61 20.19 -13.32
CA THR A 148 -6.63 19.23 -12.89
C THR A 148 -7.92 19.36 -13.70
N LYS A 149 -8.34 20.59 -14.03
CA LYS A 149 -9.51 20.84 -14.89
C LYS A 149 -9.26 20.41 -16.34
N THR A 150 -8.06 20.61 -16.87
CA THR A 150 -7.71 20.20 -18.23
C THR A 150 -7.59 18.68 -18.37
N PHE A 151 -7.03 18.02 -17.35
CA PHE A 151 -6.73 16.59 -17.35
C PHE A 151 -7.28 15.91 -16.08
N PRO A 152 -8.61 15.78 -15.93
CA PRO A 152 -9.23 15.25 -14.71
C PRO A 152 -8.93 13.77 -14.46
N THR A 153 -8.54 13.03 -15.49
CA THR A 153 -8.19 11.60 -15.40
C THR A 153 -6.69 11.35 -15.23
N ALA A 154 -5.87 12.40 -15.22
CA ALA A 154 -4.42 12.28 -15.13
C ALA A 154 -3.92 12.40 -13.69
N TYR A 155 -2.81 11.72 -13.41
CA TYR A 155 -1.99 11.99 -12.24
C TYR A 155 -1.23 13.29 -12.47
N ILE A 156 -1.16 14.14 -11.44
CA ILE A 156 -0.40 15.39 -11.51
C ILE A 156 0.54 15.43 -10.31
N ARG A 157 1.81 15.71 -10.56
CA ARG A 157 2.83 15.90 -9.54
C ARG A 157 3.48 17.27 -9.68
N LEU A 158 3.84 17.83 -8.54
CA LEU A 158 4.71 18.99 -8.44
C LEU A 158 6.15 18.52 -8.34
N ALA A 159 7.01 19.04 -9.21
CA ALA A 159 8.45 18.92 -9.15
C ALA A 159 9.08 20.28 -8.81
N ALA A 160 10.27 20.28 -8.23
CA ALA A 160 11.07 21.49 -8.05
C ALA A 160 12.51 21.26 -8.46
N PHE A 161 13.10 22.25 -9.12
CA PHE A 161 14.45 22.18 -9.67
C PHE A 161 15.37 23.21 -9.03
N ASP A 162 16.59 22.78 -8.74
CA ASP A 162 17.69 23.63 -8.31
C ASP A 162 18.64 23.82 -9.49
N ASN A 163 18.79 25.06 -9.96
CA ASN A 163 19.64 25.41 -11.08
C ASN A 163 21.14 25.44 -10.71
N VAL A 164 21.47 25.59 -9.43
CA VAL A 164 22.86 25.57 -8.94
C VAL A 164 23.37 24.14 -8.92
N ARG A 165 22.57 23.22 -8.36
CA ARG A 165 22.91 21.79 -8.31
C ARG A 165 22.58 21.04 -9.60
N GLN A 166 21.78 21.64 -10.47
CA GLN A 166 21.30 21.07 -11.74
C GLN A 166 20.53 19.76 -11.55
N VAL A 167 19.70 19.68 -10.50
CA VAL A 167 18.91 18.48 -10.18
C VAL A 167 17.48 18.82 -9.77
N GLN A 168 16.60 17.84 -9.91
CA GLN A 168 15.31 17.85 -9.23
C GLN A 168 15.53 17.62 -7.73
N VAL A 169 15.05 18.55 -6.90
CA VAL A 169 15.28 18.56 -5.45
C VAL A 169 14.04 18.24 -4.64
N ALA A 170 12.85 18.42 -5.23
CA ALA A 170 11.60 18.02 -4.62
C ALA A 170 10.64 17.41 -5.66
N GLY A 171 9.76 16.55 -5.18
CA GLY A 171 8.72 15.91 -5.97
C GLY A 171 7.61 15.41 -5.05
N LEU A 172 6.35 15.76 -5.34
CA LEU A 172 5.19 15.21 -4.65
C LEU A 172 3.97 15.13 -5.55
N LEU A 173 3.11 14.14 -5.32
CA LEU A 173 1.83 14.03 -6.00
C LEU A 173 0.85 15.09 -5.46
N VAL A 174 0.17 15.82 -6.35
CA VAL A 174 -0.82 16.86 -5.99
C VAL A 174 -2.24 16.51 -6.43
N HIS A 175 -2.40 15.64 -7.43
CA HIS A 175 -3.69 15.16 -7.88
C HIS A 175 -3.63 13.68 -8.26
N ARG A 176 -4.64 12.92 -7.81
CA ARG A 176 -4.91 11.55 -8.22
C ARG A 176 -6.31 11.53 -8.83
N PRO A 177 -6.52 10.86 -9.98
CA PRO A 177 -7.84 10.80 -10.58
C PRO A 177 -8.81 10.00 -9.71
N ASP A 178 -10.09 10.40 -9.67
CA ASP A 178 -11.12 9.76 -8.84
C ASP A 178 -11.39 8.30 -9.23
N THR A 179 -11.08 7.93 -10.47
CA THR A 179 -11.22 6.56 -10.99
C THR A 179 -10.08 5.62 -10.56
N ALA A 180 -9.06 6.14 -9.88
CA ALA A 180 -7.90 5.38 -9.46
C ALA A 180 -8.25 4.37 -8.35
N THR A 181 -8.02 3.08 -8.63
CA THR A 181 -8.23 1.97 -7.67
C THR A 181 -6.93 1.44 -7.07
N ASP A 182 -5.85 2.16 -7.26
CA ASP A 182 -4.48 1.73 -6.94
C ASP A 182 -3.96 2.29 -5.60
N PHE A 183 -4.77 3.05 -4.88
CA PHE A 183 -4.46 3.57 -3.55
C PHE A 183 -5.45 3.14 -2.49
N CYS A 184 -4.90 2.93 -1.30
CA CYS A 184 -5.62 2.63 -0.08
C CYS A 184 -5.40 3.74 0.94
N ALA A 185 -6.49 4.21 1.55
CA ALA A 185 -6.47 5.23 2.60
C ALA A 185 -5.65 4.74 3.81
N PRO A 186 -4.93 5.62 4.54
CA PRO A 186 -3.99 5.22 5.59
C PRO A 186 -4.58 4.30 6.67
N ASP A 187 -5.86 4.48 7.01
CA ASP A 187 -6.61 3.68 7.98
C ASP A 187 -6.88 2.23 7.53
N LYS A 188 -6.82 1.97 6.23
CA LYS A 188 -7.08 0.67 5.60
C LYS A 188 -5.82 -0.01 5.07
N ARG A 189 -4.64 0.61 5.25
CA ARG A 189 -3.36 0.04 4.81
C ARG A 189 -2.87 -1.12 5.68
N SER A 190 -3.53 -1.37 6.82
CA SER A 190 -3.14 -2.46 7.68
C SER A 190 -4.36 -3.19 8.26
N VAL A 191 -4.30 -4.52 8.23
CA VAL A 191 -5.35 -5.44 8.69
C VAL A 191 -4.89 -6.29 9.86
#